data_AF-A0A6J4QR08-F1
#
_entry.id   AF-A0A6J4QR08-F1
#
_cell.length_a   1.000
_cell.length_b   1.000
_cell.length_c   1.000
_cell.angle_alpha   90.00
_cell.angle_beta   90.00
_cell.angle_gamma   90.00
#
_symmetry.space_group_name_H-M   'P 1'
#
loop_
_entity.id
_entity.type
_entity.pdbx_description
1 polymer ?
#
loop_
_entity_poly.entity_id
_entity_poly.type
_entity_poly.pdbx_seq_one_letter_code
_entity_poly.pdbx_strand_id
1 'polypeptide(L)' 'MLDGGRGADRLNGGAGNDRLLGKDGTDTLTGGTGPDFFSGGAGVDVATDYTPDRDTKDSSTP' A
#
# COMPACT_ATOMS: atom_id res chain seq x y z
N MET A 1 -8.41 4.15 4.79
CA MET A 1 -8.53 3.03 3.83
C MET A 1 -8.67 3.61 2.43
N LEU A 2 -7.77 3.22 1.53
CA LEU A 2 -7.69 3.64 0.14
C LEU A 2 -7.63 2.38 -0.74
N ASP A 3 -8.28 2.42 -1.90
CA ASP A 3 -8.43 1.31 -2.84
C ASP A 3 -8.15 1.83 -4.26
N GLY A 4 -7.11 1.31 -4.92
CA GLY A 4 -6.69 1.70 -6.28
C GLY A 4 -7.57 1.06 -7.35
N GLY A 5 -7.83 -0.25 -7.22
CA GLY A 5 -8.78 -0.95 -8.05
C GLY A 5 -8.11 -1.66 -9.22
N ARG A 6 -8.27 -1.13 -10.43
CA ARG A 6 -7.63 -1.72 -11.62
C ARG A 6 -6.79 -0.65 -12.29
N GLY A 7 -5.57 -1.01 -12.67
CA GLY A 7 -4.63 -0.12 -13.35
C GLY A 7 -3.42 0.16 -12.47
N ALA A 8 -2.59 1.09 -12.93
CA ALA A 8 -1.44 1.52 -12.14
C ALA A 8 -1.83 2.72 -11.29
N ASP A 9 -1.98 2.50 -9.98
CA ASP A 9 -2.50 3.49 -9.05
C ASP A 9 -1.42 4.11 -8.16
N ARG A 10 -1.72 5.31 -7.66
CA ARG A 10 -0.91 6.04 -6.67
C ARG A 10 -1.76 6.32 -5.44
N LEU A 11 -1.45 5.64 -4.35
CA LEU A 11 -2.21 5.71 -3.10
C LEU A 11 -1.35 6.39 -2.03
N ASN A 12 -1.92 7.40 -1.34
CA ASN A 12 -1.24 8.15 -0.27
C ASN A 12 -2.17 8.24 0.96
N GLY A 13 -1.82 7.53 2.04
CA GLY A 13 -2.59 7.48 3.29
C GLY A 13 -2.53 8.79 4.08
N GLY A 14 -1.35 9.40 4.14
CA GLY A 14 -1.16 10.68 4.81
C GLY A 14 -0.89 10.48 6.30
N ALA A 15 -1.74 11.01 7.18
CA ALA A 15 -1.55 10.86 8.61
C ALA A 15 -2.64 9.97 9.21
N GLY A 16 -2.25 9.03 10.06
CA GLY A 16 -3.15 8.11 10.73
C GLY A 16 -2.77 6.66 10.47
N ASN A 17 -3.72 5.77 10.71
CA ASN A 17 -3.54 4.34 10.48
C ASN A 17 -4.31 4.00 9.21
N ASP A 18 -3.59 3.88 8.09
CA ASP A 18 -4.21 3.66 6.80
C ASP A 18 -4.16 2.19 6.37
N ARG A 19 -5.04 1.90 5.41
CA ARG A 19 -5.06 0.61 4.69
C ARG A 19 -5.02 0.93 3.22
N LEU A 20 -3.92 0.62 2.56
CA LEU A 20 -3.71 0.88 1.15
C LEU A 20 -3.83 -0.44 0.39
N LEU A 21 -4.81 -0.51 -0.51
CA LEU A 21 -5.08 -1.68 -1.36
C LEU A 21 -4.85 -1.28 -2.82
N GLY A 22 -3.78 -1.77 -3.45
CA GLY A 22 -3.48 -1.52 -4.87
C GLY A 22 -4.42 -2.28 -5.81
N LYS A 23 -4.54 -3.59 -5.59
CA LYS A 23 -5.31 -4.57 -6.37
C LYS A 23 -4.65 -4.92 -7.70
N ASP A 24 -5.30 -4.72 -8.85
CA ASP A 24 -4.78 -5.22 -10.12
C ASP A 24 -3.92 -4.14 -10.78
N GLY A 25 -2.61 -4.35 -10.92
CA GLY A 25 -1.74 -3.48 -11.70
C GLY A 25 -0.38 -3.24 -11.05
N THR A 26 0.28 -2.14 -11.42
CA THR A 26 1.60 -1.77 -10.89
C THR A 26 1.42 -0.54 -10.04
N ASP A 27 1.31 -0.72 -8.73
CA ASP A 27 0.88 0.32 -7.83
C ASP A 27 2.06 0.96 -7.08
N THR A 28 1.87 2.23 -6.71
CA THR A 28 2.75 2.95 -5.79
C THR A 28 1.97 3.35 -4.54
N LEU A 29 2.40 2.85 -3.38
CA LEU A 29 1.72 3.02 -2.11
C LEU A 29 2.60 3.84 -1.15
N THR A 30 2.05 4.89 -0.56
CA THR A 30 2.71 5.73 0.46
C THR A 30 1.81 5.77 1.69
N GLY A 31 2.25 5.19 2.81
CA GLY A 31 1.47 5.14 4.05
C GLY A 31 1.41 6.50 4.74
N GLY A 32 2.56 7.12 4.88
CA GLY A 32 2.76 8.38 5.57
C GLY A 32 3.10 8.18 7.04
N THR A 33 2.43 8.91 7.94
CA THR A 33 2.71 8.85 9.37
C THR A 33 1.66 8.01 10.09
N GLY A 34 2.13 7.02 10.85
CA GLY A 34 1.30 6.15 11.66
C GLY A 34 1.56 4.69 11.26
N PRO A 35 0.96 3.72 11.95
CA PRO A 35 1.03 2.32 11.57
C PRO A 35 0.07 2.02 10.41
N ASP A 36 0.65 1.73 9.25
CA ASP A 36 -0.11 1.51 8.02
C ASP A 36 -0.14 0.03 7.59
N PHE A 37 -1.17 -0.32 6.83
CA PHE A 37 -1.29 -1.62 6.17
C PHE A 37 -1.21 -1.48 4.66
N PHE A 38 -0.29 -2.22 4.04
CA PHE A 38 -0.07 -2.23 2.59
C PHE A 38 -0.45 -3.59 1.99
N SER A 39 -1.35 -3.61 1.01
CA SER A 39 -1.59 -4.75 0.12
C SER A 39 -1.45 -4.29 -1.32
N GLY A 40 -0.39 -4.72 -1.99
CA GLY A 40 -0.13 -4.40 -3.40
C GLY A 40 -1.17 -5.01 -4.32
N GLY A 41 -1.48 -6.29 -4.11
CA GLY A 41 -2.37 -7.05 -4.98
C GLY A 41 -1.57 -7.77 -6.06
N ALA A 42 -2.14 -7.84 -7.28
CA ALA A 42 -1.55 -8.51 -8.41
C ALA A 42 -0.74 -7.54 -9.27
N GLY A 43 0.54 -7.85 -9.45
CA GLY A 43 1.46 -7.09 -10.29
C GLY A 43 2.73 -6.75 -9.52
N VAL A 44 3.45 -5.72 -9.96
CA VAL A 44 4.71 -5.31 -9.33
C VAL A 44 4.49 -3.99 -8.63
N ASP A 45 4.46 -4.03 -7.31
CA ASP A 45 4.08 -2.87 -6.50
C ASP A 45 5.25 -2.33 -5.68
N VAL A 46 5.21 -1.02 -5.42
CA VAL A 46 6.21 -0.33 -4.62
C VAL A 46 5.54 0.35 -3.44
N ALA A 47 5.95 -0.01 -2.22
CA ALA A 47 5.70 0.80 -1.04
C ALA A 47 6.86 1.77 -0.83
N THR A 48 6.60 3.07 -0.82
CA THR A 48 7.64 4.11 -0.86
C THR A 48 8.26 4.43 0.50
N ASP A 49 7.54 4.14 1.58
CA ASP A 49 7.90 4.53 2.96
C ASP A 49 7.63 3.43 3.98
N TYR A 50 7.45 2.18 3.54
CA TYR A 50 7.23 1.02 4.41
C TYR A 50 8.38 0.83 5.41
N THR A 51 8.06 0.84 6.71
CA THR A 51 8.99 0.44 7.77
C THR A 51 8.46 -0.76 8.55
N PRO A 52 9.20 -1.89 8.65
CA PRO A 52 8.69 -3.11 9.27
C PRO A 52 8.52 -3.02 10.80
N ASP A 53 9.01 -1.97 11.45
CA ASP A 53 8.81 -1.69 12.88
C ASP A 53 7.46 -1.01 13.17
N ARG A 54 6.80 -0.42 12.17
CA ARG A 54 5.54 0.32 12.31
C ARG A 54 4.43 -0.18 11.39
N ASP A 55 4.79 -0.57 10.19
CA ASP A 55 3.86 -0.93 9.14
C ASP A 55 3.72 -2.44 8.99
N THR A 56 2.63 -2.83 8.36
CA THR A 56 2.36 -4.22 8.00
C THR A 56 2.17 -4.33 6.50
N LYS A 57 2.88 -5.25 5.86
CA LYS A 57 2.63 -5.60 4.46
C LYS A 57 1.93 -6.95 4.39
N ASP A 58 0.93 -7.03 3.52
CA ASP A 58 0.30 -8.28 3.14
C ASP A 58 1.35 -9.22 2.51
N SER A 59 1.62 -10.33 3.18
CA SER A 59 2.57 -11.35 2.71
C SER A 59 2.00 -12.27 1.63
N SER A 60 0.74 -12.05 1.24
CA SER A 60 0.07 -12.87 0.21
C SER A 60 0.29 -12.39 -1.22
N THR A 61 0.96 -11.25 -1.43
CA THR A 61 1.39 -10.77 -2.75
C THR A 61 2.73 -11.42 -3.14
N PRO A 62 2.83 -12.11 -4.30
CA PRO A 62 4.06 -12.77 -4.75
C PRO A 62 5.27 -11.83 -4.92
#